data_AF-A0A229RH76-F1
#
_entry.id   AF-A0A229RH76-F1
#
_cell.length_a   1.000
_cell.length_b   1.000
_cell.length_c   1.000
_cell.angle_alpha   90.00
_cell.angle_beta   90.00
_cell.angle_gamma   90.00
#
_symmetry.space_group_name_H-M   'P 1'
#
loop_
_entity.id
_entity.type
_entity.pdbx_description
1 polymer ?
#
loop_
_entity_poly.entity_id
_entity_poly.type
_entity_poly.pdbx_seq_one_letter_code
_entity_poly.pdbx_strand_id
1 'polypeptide(L)'
;MKLDGYHWRTRISQVRLGRDTYRVVRAAQPGSHGSLIESRLGADLDVDEVSARELAAAWWLAARSPRSLVYLPYRASRTACEQSDAGPDLDLVLLHHSLQFPLSR
;
A
#
# COMPACT_ATOMS: atom_id res chain seq x y z
N MET A 1 -2.88 -20.08 -7.35
CA MET A 1 -3.39 -18.71 -7.03
C MET A 1 -2.96 -17.77 -8.16
N LYS A 2 -3.69 -16.70 -8.49
CA LYS A 2 -3.32 -15.78 -9.62
C LYS A 2 -1.96 -15.06 -9.48
N LEU A 3 -1.27 -15.23 -8.35
CA LEU A 3 0.06 -14.70 -8.05
C LEU A 3 1.11 -15.82 -7.86
N ASP A 4 0.82 -17.05 -8.29
CA ASP A 4 1.74 -18.17 -8.14
C ASP A 4 3.03 -17.92 -8.93
N GLY A 5 4.18 -18.10 -8.28
CA GLY A 5 5.49 -17.71 -8.84
C GLY A 5 5.77 -16.21 -8.93
N TYR A 6 4.87 -15.33 -8.44
CA TYR A 6 5.14 -13.89 -8.39
C TYR A 6 6.09 -13.55 -7.23
N HIS A 7 7.24 -12.96 -7.58
CA HIS A 7 8.25 -12.56 -6.60
C HIS A 7 8.19 -11.04 -6.41
N TRP A 8 7.75 -10.63 -5.22
CA TRP A 8 7.70 -9.22 -4.85
C TRP A 8 8.92 -8.83 -4.01
N ARG A 9 9.75 -7.92 -4.54
CA ARG A 9 10.94 -7.44 -3.83
C ARG A 9 10.52 -6.43 -2.76
N THR A 10 10.75 -6.78 -1.50
CA THR A 10 10.34 -5.97 -0.35
C THR A 10 11.48 -5.71 0.60
N ARG A 11 11.34 -4.64 1.39
CA ARG A 11 12.13 -4.39 2.60
C ARG A 11 11.26 -4.70 3.80
N ILE A 12 11.78 -5.50 4.71
CA ILE A 12 11.06 -5.88 5.93
C ILE A 12 11.81 -5.28 7.12
N SER A 13 11.10 -4.52 7.94
CA SER A 13 11.58 -4.07 9.25
C SER A 13 10.62 -4.50 10.35
N GLN A 14 11.04 -4.37 11.60
CA GLN A 14 10.19 -4.61 12.76
C GLN A 14 10.05 -3.34 13.56
N VAL A 15 8.83 -3.08 14.03
CA VAL A 15 8.50 -1.96 14.91
C VAL A 15 7.73 -2.48 16.11
N ARG A 16 7.86 -1.80 17.26
CA ARG A 16 7.11 -2.14 18.47
C ARG A 16 6.16 -1.01 18.83
N LEU A 17 4.90 -1.35 19.07
CA LEU A 17 3.88 -0.44 19.58
C LEU A 17 3.33 -1.05 20.89
N GLY A 18 3.65 -0.42 22.01
CA GLY A 18 3.36 -0.97 23.33
C GLY A 18 4.03 -2.33 23.55
N ARG A 19 3.23 -3.38 23.78
CA ARG A 19 3.70 -4.76 23.97
C ARG A 19 3.81 -5.54 22.66
N ASP A 20 3.30 -4.97 21.57
CA ASP A 20 3.16 -5.68 20.31
C ASP A 20 4.26 -5.33 19.32
N THR A 21 4.87 -6.36 18.74
CA THR A 21 5.79 -6.22 17.61
C THR A 21 5.06 -6.48 16.30
N TYR A 22 5.31 -5.62 15.32
CA TYR A 22 4.77 -5.69 13.98
C TYR A 22 5.90 -5.78 12.97
N ARG A 23 5.72 -6.60 11.93
CA ARG A 23 6.55 -6.52 10.73
C ARG A 23 5.98 -5.45 9.81
N VAL A 24 6.85 -4.55 9.36
CA VAL A 24 6.54 -3.54 8.35
C VAL A 24 7.17 -3.99 7.06
N VAL A 25 6.33 -4.33 6.08
CA VAL A 25 6.73 -4.72 4.74
C VAL A 25 6.59 -3.49 3.85
N ARG A 26 7.66 -3.10 3.18
CA ARG A 26 7.67 -1.96 2.24
C ARG A 26 8.06 -2.46 0.86
N ALA A 27 7.46 -1.90 -0.19
CA ALA A 27 8.01 -2.08 -1.53
C ALA A 27 9.48 -1.64 -1.57
N ALA A 28 10.36 -2.43 -2.20
CA ALA A 28 11.79 -2.10 -2.24
C ALA A 28 12.11 -0.90 -3.14
N GLN A 29 11.22 -0.61 -4.09
CA GLN A 29 11.21 0.56 -4.94
C GLN A 29 9.78 1.10 -4.99
N PRO A 30 9.57 2.42 -5.09
CA PRO A 30 8.25 2.95 -5.42
C PRO A 30 7.84 2.38 -6.77
N GLY A 31 6.64 1.80 -6.84
CA GLY A 31 6.08 1.27 -8.07
C GLY A 31 6.05 2.41 -9.10
N SER A 32 6.62 2.19 -10.29
CA SER A 32 6.83 3.28 -11.24
C SER A 32 5.52 3.86 -11.81
N HIS A 33 4.39 3.15 -11.62
CA HIS A 33 3.14 3.37 -12.33
C HIS A 33 1.89 3.17 -11.44
N GLY A 34 1.92 3.67 -10.20
CA GLY A 34 0.74 3.71 -9.33
C GLY A 34 0.59 5.05 -8.62
N SER A 35 -0.59 5.66 -8.67
CA SER A 35 -0.93 6.88 -7.91
C SER A 35 -2.15 6.64 -7.03
N LEU A 36 -2.05 7.07 -5.78
CA LEU A 36 -3.19 7.21 -4.91
C LEU A 36 -3.39 8.69 -4.66
N ILE A 37 -4.52 9.25 -5.05
CA ILE A 37 -4.83 10.67 -4.85
C ILE A 37 -6.08 10.81 -3.99
N GLU A 38 -6.13 11.86 -3.18
CA GLU A 38 -7.38 12.29 -2.57
C GLU A 38 -8.23 13.00 -3.62
N SER A 39 -9.50 12.62 -3.75
CA SER A 39 -10.46 13.21 -4.67
C SER A 39 -11.73 13.63 -3.93
N ARG A 40 -12.62 14.33 -4.64
CA ARG A 40 -13.85 14.88 -4.03
C ARG A 40 -14.74 13.81 -3.38
N LEU A 41 -14.66 12.56 -3.83
CA LEU A 41 -15.52 11.46 -3.36
C LEU A 41 -14.78 10.41 -2.52
N GLY A 42 -13.48 10.58 -2.28
CA GLY A 42 -12.69 9.62 -1.52
C GLY A 42 -11.25 9.58 -2.00
N ALA A 43 -10.68 8.39 -2.11
CA ALA A 43 -9.34 8.19 -2.64
C ALA A 43 -9.42 7.38 -3.94
N ASP A 44 -8.78 7.90 -4.99
CA ASP A 44 -8.70 7.23 -6.29
C ASP A 44 -7.31 6.60 -6.45
N LEU A 45 -7.30 5.30 -6.77
CA LEU A 45 -6.09 4.51 -6.97
C LEU A 45 -6.00 4.07 -8.43
N ASP A 46 -5.06 4.65 -9.16
CA ASP A 46 -4.71 4.25 -10.52
C ASP A 46 -3.44 3.40 -10.47
N VAL A 47 -3.50 2.21 -11.06
CA VAL A 47 -2.36 1.28 -11.15
C VAL A 47 -2.31 0.62 -12.53
N ASP A 48 -1.10 0.44 -13.06
CA ASP A 48 -0.90 -0.42 -14.22
C ASP A 48 -0.98 -1.91 -13.84
N GLU A 49 -0.79 -2.80 -14.82
CA GLU A 49 -0.83 -4.25 -14.58
C GLU A 49 0.23 -4.73 -13.57
N VAL A 50 1.43 -4.12 -13.58
CA VAL A 50 2.53 -4.51 -12.70
C VAL A 50 2.22 -4.09 -11.27
N SER A 51 1.84 -2.84 -11.06
CA SER A 51 1.44 -2.28 -9.77
C SER A 51 0.15 -2.91 -9.24
N ALA A 52 -0.77 -3.38 -10.10
CA ALA A 52 -1.93 -4.15 -9.68
C ALA A 52 -1.55 -5.51 -9.06
N ARG A 53 -0.52 -6.19 -9.59
CA ARG A 53 0.00 -7.44 -9.01
C ARG A 53 0.71 -7.18 -7.68
N GLU A 54 1.47 -6.10 -7.58
CA GLU A 54 2.09 -5.65 -6.33
C GLU A 54 1.02 -5.38 -5.26
N LEU A 55 -0.02 -4.62 -5.61
CA LEU A 55 -1.15 -4.31 -4.75
C LEU A 55 -1.85 -5.59 -4.27
N ALA A 56 -2.09 -6.55 -5.17
CA ALA A 56 -2.71 -7.82 -4.82
C ALA A 56 -1.85 -8.65 -3.85
N ALA A 57 -0.53 -8.69 -4.06
CA ALA A 57 0.41 -9.37 -3.16
C ALA A 57 0.45 -8.67 -1.79
N ALA A 58 0.50 -7.33 -1.78
CA ALA A 58 0.48 -6.51 -0.57
C ALA A 58 -0.81 -6.72 0.23
N TRP A 59 -1.96 -6.71 -0.44
CA TRP A 59 -3.27 -6.98 0.16
C TRP A 59 -3.29 -8.36 0.82
N TRP A 60 -2.86 -9.39 0.10
CA TRP A 60 -2.88 -10.75 0.63
C TRP A 60 -2.00 -10.90 1.88
N LEU A 61 -0.83 -10.26 1.89
CA LEU A 61 0.07 -10.24 3.05
C LEU A 61 -0.53 -9.52 4.27
N ALA A 62 -1.17 -8.38 4.06
CA ALA A 62 -1.84 -7.63 5.13
C ALA A 62 -3.05 -8.39 5.68
N ALA A 63 -3.86 -8.98 4.80
CA ALA A 63 -5.07 -9.71 5.17
C ALA A 63 -4.78 -11.03 5.91
N ARG A 64 -3.57 -11.59 5.79
CA ARG A 64 -3.23 -12.88 6.41
C ARG A 64 -2.81 -12.78 7.88
N SER A 65 -2.38 -11.63 8.37
CA SER A 65 -1.85 -11.55 9.73
C SER A 65 -2.00 -10.16 10.38
N PRO A 66 -2.51 -10.09 11.63
CA PRO A 66 -2.59 -8.85 12.40
C PRO A 66 -1.24 -8.29 12.82
N ARG A 67 -0.14 -9.01 12.62
CA ARG A 67 1.22 -8.52 12.91
C ARG A 67 1.91 -7.95 11.68
N SER A 68 1.20 -7.79 10.57
CA SER A 68 1.75 -7.32 9.29
C SER A 68 1.16 -5.96 8.93
N LEU A 69 2.05 -4.98 8.75
CA LEU A 69 1.73 -3.71 8.15
C LEU A 69 2.43 -3.66 6.80
N VAL A 70 1.70 -3.34 5.73
CA VAL A 70 2.26 -3.28 4.38
C VAL A 70 2.14 -1.85 3.86
N TYR A 71 3.25 -1.23 3.51
CA TYR A 71 3.35 0.15 3.07
C TYR A 71 3.76 0.23 1.60
N LEU A 72 2.95 0.95 0.81
CA LEU A 72 3.16 1.22 -0.60
C LEU A 72 3.35 2.74 -0.79
N PRO A 73 4.57 3.19 -1.18
CA PRO A 73 4.93 4.61 -1.24
C PRO A 73 4.47 5.27 -2.54
N TYR A 74 3.16 5.41 -2.74
CA TYR A 74 2.60 5.98 -3.97
C TYR A 74 2.87 7.49 -4.14
N ARG A 75 3.12 8.25 -3.06
CA ARG A 75 3.56 9.66 -3.16
C ARG A 75 4.88 9.84 -3.90
N ALA A 76 5.73 8.81 -3.89
CA ALA A 76 7.02 8.83 -4.56
C ALA A 76 6.92 8.39 -6.03
N SER A 77 5.75 7.92 -6.47
CA SER A 77 5.50 7.57 -7.86
C SER A 77 5.25 8.83 -8.66
N ARG A 78 6.03 9.05 -9.71
CA ARG A 78 5.85 10.19 -10.61
C ARG A 78 4.80 9.81 -11.65
N THR A 79 3.52 9.95 -11.32
CA THR A 79 2.45 9.68 -12.28
C THR A 79 2.40 10.77 -13.35
N ALA A 80 2.28 10.36 -14.61
CA ALA A 80 2.13 11.24 -15.77
C ALA A 80 0.68 11.77 -15.94
N CYS A 81 -0.25 11.27 -15.13
CA CYS A 81 -1.65 11.67 -15.14
C CYS A 81 -1.85 12.81 -14.15
N GLU A 82 -1.46 14.03 -14.53
CA GLU A 82 -1.83 15.24 -13.80
C GLU A 82 -3.34 15.44 -13.96
N GLN A 83 -4.12 15.04 -12.95
CA GLN A 83 -5.52 15.46 -12.84
C GLN A 83 -5.55 16.85 -12.22
N SER A 84 -5.98 17.85 -13.00
CA SER A 84 -5.92 19.27 -12.63
C SER A 84 -6.73 19.67 -11.40
N ASP A 85 -7.64 18.81 -10.93
CA ASP A 85 -8.50 18.99 -9.74
C ASP A 85 -8.24 17.92 -8.64
N ALA A 86 -7.13 17.17 -8.73
CA ALA A 86 -6.78 16.16 -7.74
C ALA A 86 -6.23 16.79 -6.44
N GLY A 87 -6.66 16.25 -5.30
CA GLY A 87 -6.07 16.52 -3.99
C GLY A 87 -4.68 15.92 -3.85
N PRO A 88 -4.08 15.95 -2.64
CA PRO A 88 -2.70 15.51 -2.45
C PRO A 88 -2.52 14.03 -2.81
N ASP A 89 -1.37 13.68 -3.39
CA ASP A 89 -0.91 12.30 -3.48
C ASP A 89 -0.85 11.69 -2.09
N LEU A 90 -1.22 10.42 -1.95
CA LEU A 90 -1.28 9.67 -0.71
C LEU A 90 -0.39 8.43 -0.80
N ASP A 91 0.01 7.92 0.36
CA ASP A 91 0.63 6.59 0.46
C ASP A 91 -0.42 5.60 0.95
N LEU A 92 -0.28 4.32 0.57
CA LEU A 92 -1.19 3.29 1.03
C LEU A 92 -0.56 2.45 2.14
N VAL A 93 -1.25 2.36 3.28
CA VAL A 93 -0.93 1.43 4.36
C VAL A 93 -2.04 0.41 4.47
N LEU A 94 -1.71 -0.85 4.20
CA LEU A 94 -2.59 -1.99 4.36
C LEU A 94 -2.31 -2.68 5.68
N LEU A 95 -3.39 -3.01 6.38
CA LEU A 95 -3.37 -3.59 7.72
C LEU A 95 -4.47 -4.62 7.84
N HIS A 96 -4.29 -5.56 8.77
CA HIS A 96 -5.30 -6.56 9.03
C HIS A 96 -6.56 -5.94 9.65
N HIS A 97 -7.74 -6.28 9.13
CA HIS A 97 -9.03 -5.77 9.58
C HIS A 97 -9.26 -5.85 11.11
N SER A 98 -8.68 -6.85 11.80
CA SER A 98 -8.83 -6.98 13.26
C SER A 98 -8.10 -5.90 14.07
N LEU A 99 -7.19 -5.13 13.47
CA LEU A 99 -6.52 -4.03 14.16
C LEU A 99 -7.44 -2.83 14.35
N GLN A 100 -8.58 -2.77 13.63
CA GLN A 100 -9.64 -1.77 13.78
C GLN A 100 -9.11 -0.35 14.00
N PHE A 101 -8.10 0.06 13.22
CA PHE A 101 -7.64 1.44 13.28
C PHE A 101 -8.84 2.36 13.04
N PRO A 102 -9.02 3.40 13.85
CA PRO A 102 -10.11 4.34 13.64
C PRO A 102 -9.95 4.92 12.23
N LEU A 103 -11.07 4.99 11.50
CA LEU A 103 -11.12 5.76 10.25
C LEU A 103 -10.63 7.18 10.56
N SER A 104 -9.71 7.71 9.76
CA SER A 104 -9.33 9.11 9.87
C SER A 104 -10.56 9.98 9.64
N ARG A 105 -10.77 10.97 10.51
CA ARG A 105 -11.80 11.99 10.32
C ARG A 105 -11.34 13.04 9.33
#